data_AF-A0A497J485-F1
#
_entry.id   AF-A0A497J485-F1
#
_cell.length_a   1.000
_cell.length_b   1.000
_cell.length_c   1.000
_cell.angle_alpha   90.00
_cell.angle_beta   90.00
_cell.angle_gamma   90.00
#
_symmetry.space_group_name_H-M   'P 1'
#
loop_
_entity.id
_entity.type
_entity.pdbx_description
1 polymer ?
#
loop_
_entity_poly.entity_id
_entity_poly.type
_entity_poly.pdbx_seq_one_letter_code
_entity_poly.pdbx_strand_id
1 'polypeptide(L)'
;MCEFTVILSEDGREDKVAEDIVRTTYQNGELVLMDILGDRISVGGALITEVNVDSEVLRILRDEILRSFIKFLETYEKCKESGVYDDELKKAWEVVKSTGDSLIKELALGKNK
;
A
#
# COMPACT_ATOMS: atom_id res chain seq x y z
N MET A 1 -18.35 19.69 4.68
CA MET A 1 -17.49 18.62 5.21
C MET A 1 -17.23 17.72 4.01
N CYS A 2 -15.97 17.44 3.66
CA CYS A 2 -15.66 16.61 2.49
C CYS A 2 -15.23 15.25 3.01
N GLU A 3 -15.96 14.23 2.58
CA GLU A 3 -15.75 12.83 2.95
C GLU A 3 -15.61 12.00 1.67
N PHE A 4 -14.96 10.86 1.76
CA PHE A 4 -14.61 10.06 0.60
C PHE A 4 -15.13 8.63 0.74
N THR A 5 -15.72 8.13 -0.35
CA THR A 5 -15.87 6.70 -0.59
C THR A 5 -14.54 6.15 -1.08
N VAL A 6 -14.05 5.08 -0.44
CA VAL A 6 -12.76 4.47 -0.78
C VAL A 6 -12.96 3.26 -1.68
N ILE A 7 -12.38 3.33 -2.88
CA ILE A 7 -12.38 2.26 -3.87
C ILE A 7 -11.00 1.62 -3.89
N LEU A 8 -10.94 0.32 -3.60
CA LEU A 8 -9.74 -0.48 -3.67
C LEU A 8 -9.67 -1.21 -5.01
N SER A 9 -8.58 -1.00 -5.73
CA SER A 9 -8.17 -1.82 -6.88
C SER A 9 -7.18 -2.90 -6.43
N GLU A 10 -7.51 -4.16 -6.71
CA GLU A 10 -6.63 -5.32 -6.49
C GLU A 10 -6.96 -6.42 -7.51
N ASP A 11 -5.95 -7.04 -8.11
CA ASP A 11 -6.12 -8.14 -9.08
C ASP A 11 -7.12 -7.83 -10.23
N GLY A 12 -7.16 -6.56 -10.65
CA GLY A 12 -8.06 -6.07 -11.69
C GLY A 12 -9.53 -5.94 -11.28
N ARG A 13 -9.83 -6.05 -9.98
CA ARG A 13 -11.16 -5.82 -9.39
C ARG A 13 -11.17 -4.49 -8.64
N GLU A 14 -12.33 -3.84 -8.65
CA GLU A 14 -12.59 -2.65 -7.84
C GLU A 14 -13.66 -2.96 -6.80
N ASP A 15 -13.34 -2.75 -5.52
CA ASP A 15 -14.24 -2.97 -4.40
C ASP A 15 -14.36 -1.71 -3.54
N LYS A 16 -15.58 -1.39 -3.10
CA LYS A 16 -15.80 -0.35 -2.08
C LYS A 16 -15.40 -0.91 -0.72
N VAL A 17 -14.40 -0.30 -0.08
CA VAL A 17 -13.83 -0.83 1.18
C VAL A 17 -14.06 0.06 2.39
N ALA A 18 -14.40 1.34 2.18
CA ALA A 18 -14.77 2.26 3.26
C ALA A 18 -15.64 3.40 2.71
N GLU A 19 -16.39 4.05 3.60
CA GLU A 19 -17.20 5.23 3.35
C GLU A 19 -16.94 6.26 4.44
N ASP A 20 -17.40 7.50 4.22
CA ASP A 20 -17.30 8.61 5.17
C ASP A 20 -15.86 8.90 5.63
N ILE A 21 -14.86 8.59 4.79
CA ILE A 21 -13.45 8.79 5.14
C ILE A 21 -13.09 10.27 5.01
N VAL A 22 -12.64 10.86 6.11
CA VAL A 22 -12.24 12.29 6.17
C VAL A 22 -10.75 12.48 6.33
N ARG A 23 -10.01 11.43 6.67
CA ARG A 23 -8.56 11.49 6.83
C ARG A 23 -7.90 10.18 6.43
N THR A 24 -6.76 10.30 5.77
CA THR A 24 -5.86 9.18 5.48
C THR A 24 -4.45 9.50 5.97
N THR A 25 -3.68 8.48 6.34
CA THR A 25 -2.28 8.64 6.75
C THR A 25 -1.56 7.31 6.65
N TYR A 26 -0.24 7.31 6.47
CA TYR A 26 0.55 6.10 6.64
C TYR A 26 1.04 5.97 8.09
N GLN A 27 0.81 4.82 8.69
CA GLN A 27 1.31 4.46 10.02
C GLN A 27 1.82 3.03 10.00
N ASN A 28 3.06 2.81 10.47
CA ASN A 28 3.69 1.49 10.54
C ASN A 28 3.58 0.70 9.21
N GLY A 29 3.78 1.40 8.10
CA GLY A 29 3.80 0.80 6.76
C GLY A 29 2.42 0.50 6.16
N GLU A 30 1.35 0.93 6.81
CA GLU A 30 -0.02 0.69 6.34
C GLU A 30 -0.76 2.00 6.10
N LEU A 31 -1.64 2.01 5.09
CA LEU A 31 -2.54 3.13 4.84
C LEU A 31 -3.70 3.06 5.83
N VAL A 32 -3.77 4.01 6.75
CA VAL A 32 -4.86 4.16 7.71
C VAL A 32 -5.90 5.11 7.16
N LEU A 33 -7.13 4.63 7.07
CA LEU A 33 -8.33 5.37 6.70
C LEU A 33 -9.12 5.68 7.99
N MET A 34 -9.52 6.93 8.18
CA MET A 34 -10.27 7.37 9.35
C MET A 34 -11.58 8.03 8.92
N ASP A 35 -12.68 7.57 9.49
CA ASP A 35 -14.02 8.08 9.21
C ASP A 35 -14.39 9.30 10.08
N ILE A 36 -15.60 9.83 9.85
CA ILE A 36 -16.16 10.98 10.59
C ILE A 36 -16.36 10.71 12.09
N LEU A 37 -16.49 9.45 12.51
CA LEU A 37 -16.65 9.05 13.90
C LEU A 37 -15.30 8.82 14.60
N GLY A 38 -14.22 8.77 13.82
CA GLY A 38 -12.86 8.52 14.29
C GLY A 38 -12.44 7.06 14.26
N ASP A 39 -13.29 6.17 13.74
CA ASP A 39 -12.96 4.76 13.54
C ASP A 39 -11.89 4.63 12.47
N ARG A 40 -11.07 3.57 12.57
CA ARG A 40 -9.88 3.39 11.74
C ARG A 40 -9.86 2.04 11.07
N ILE A 41 -9.54 2.04 9.77
CA ILE A 41 -9.29 0.85 8.97
C ILE A 41 -7.87 0.95 8.41
N SER A 42 -7.06 -0.09 8.61
CA SER A 42 -5.72 -0.19 8.03
C SER A 42 -5.73 -1.06 6.79
N VAL A 43 -5.12 -0.57 5.71
CA VAL A 43 -4.93 -1.30 4.46
C VAL A 43 -3.42 -1.40 4.20
N GLY A 44 -2.85 -2.56 4.51
CA GLY A 44 -1.44 -2.83 4.27
C GLY A 44 -1.15 -3.09 2.78
N GLY A 45 0.03 -2.65 2.31
CA GLY A 45 0.40 -2.76 0.90
C GLY A 45 -0.44 -1.91 -0.05
N ALA A 46 -1.12 -0.89 0.47
CA ALA A 46 -1.91 0.03 -0.34
C ALA A 46 -1.09 1.26 -0.78
N LEU A 47 -1.50 1.88 -1.89
CA LEU A 47 -1.04 3.16 -2.41
C LEU A 47 -2.26 3.99 -2.85
N ILE A 48 -2.32 5.28 -2.48
CA ILE A 48 -3.34 6.19 -3.01
C ILE A 48 -3.01 6.50 -4.48
N THR A 49 -3.94 6.24 -5.38
CA THR A 49 -3.78 6.46 -6.82
C THR A 49 -4.57 7.67 -7.34
N GLU A 50 -5.69 8.01 -6.71
CA GLU A 50 -6.52 9.16 -7.06
C GLU A 50 -7.20 9.74 -5.82
N VAL A 51 -7.26 11.07 -5.74
CA VAL A 51 -8.14 11.80 -4.82
C VAL A 51 -9.01 12.72 -5.66
N ASN A 52 -10.31 12.47 -5.69
CA ASN A 52 -11.26 13.23 -6.47
C ASN A 52 -12.31 13.86 -5.55
N VAL A 53 -12.19 15.18 -5.36
CA VAL A 53 -13.09 15.95 -4.47
C VAL A 53 -14.47 16.11 -5.10
N ASP A 54 -14.56 16.26 -6.42
CA ASP A 54 -15.84 16.50 -7.11
C ASP A 54 -16.77 15.29 -7.06
N SER A 55 -16.19 14.08 -7.12
CA SER A 55 -16.93 12.82 -6.99
C SER A 55 -16.90 12.21 -5.60
N GLU A 56 -16.16 12.82 -4.66
CA GLU A 56 -15.97 12.29 -3.30
C GLU A 56 -15.42 10.85 -3.30
N VAL A 57 -14.49 10.56 -4.21
CA VAL A 57 -13.85 9.25 -4.37
C VAL A 57 -12.36 9.31 -4.06
N LEU A 58 -11.92 8.40 -3.19
CA LEU A 58 -10.50 8.09 -2.96
C LEU A 58 -10.21 6.72 -3.57
N ARG A 59 -9.32 6.64 -4.56
CA ARG A 59 -8.87 5.36 -5.11
C ARG A 59 -7.56 4.93 -4.49
N ILE A 60 -7.50 3.67 -4.11
CA ILE A 60 -6.30 3.01 -3.60
C ILE A 60 -6.02 1.76 -4.43
N LEU A 61 -4.75 1.47 -4.65
CA LEU A 61 -4.25 0.22 -5.24
C LEU A 61 -3.62 -0.61 -4.14
N ARG A 62 -3.88 -1.91 -4.09
CA ARG A 62 -3.14 -2.84 -3.22
C ARG A 62 -2.37 -3.86 -4.04
N ASP A 63 -1.12 -4.11 -3.63
CA ASP A 63 -0.26 -5.14 -4.21
C ASP A 63 0.74 -5.65 -3.16
N GLU A 64 1.10 -6.94 -3.25
CA GLU A 64 2.09 -7.56 -2.37
C GLU A 64 3.49 -6.93 -2.50
N ILE A 65 3.87 -6.44 -3.69
CA ILE A 65 5.15 -5.75 -3.86
C ILE A 65 5.20 -4.44 -3.10
N LEU A 66 4.07 -3.72 -2.99
CA LEU A 66 3.98 -2.47 -2.24
C LEU A 66 4.19 -2.73 -0.75
N ARG A 67 3.62 -3.81 -0.21
CA ARG A 67 3.83 -4.21 1.19
C ARG A 67 5.31 -4.45 1.48
N SER A 68 5.97 -5.25 0.64
CA SER A 68 7.41 -5.54 0.76
C SER A 68 8.26 -4.28 0.62
N PHE A 69 7.91 -3.41 -0.33
CA PHE A 69 8.66 -2.19 -0.61
C PHE A 69 8.55 -1.15 0.51
N ILE A 70 7.35 -0.95 1.06
CA ILE A 70 7.15 -0.03 2.20
C ILE A 70 7.99 -0.48 3.39
N LYS A 71 7.98 -1.77 3.72
CA LYS A 71 8.81 -2.32 4.82
C LYS A 71 10.30 -2.09 4.59
N PHE A 72 10.77 -2.24 3.34
CA PHE A 72 12.15 -1.92 2.97
C PHE A 72 12.47 -0.44 3.22
N LEU A 73 11.61 0.48 2.77
CA LEU A 73 11.82 1.92 2.97
C LEU A 73 11.84 2.30 4.46
N GLU A 74 10.95 1.74 5.27
CA GLU A 74 10.97 1.98 6.72
C GLU A 74 12.27 1.51 7.37
N THR A 75 12.79 0.36 6.94
CA THR A 75 14.07 -0.18 7.45
C THR A 75 15.23 0.69 6.99
N TYR A 76 15.18 1.17 5.74
CA TYR A 76 16.19 2.07 5.17
C TYR A 76 16.27 3.39 5.92
N GLU A 77 15.14 4.06 6.14
CA GLU A 77 15.11 5.34 6.86
C GLU A 77 15.57 5.17 8.31
N LYS A 78 15.21 4.07 9.00
CA LYS A 78 15.75 3.76 10.34
C LYS A 78 17.27 3.61 10.34
N CYS A 79 17.85 2.91 9.36
CA CYS A 79 19.30 2.76 9.24
C CYS A 79 19.98 4.13 8.98
N LYS A 80 19.36 4.95 8.14
CA LYS A 80 19.85 6.28 7.78
C LYS A 80 19.79 7.26 8.95
N GLU A 81 18.71 7.26 9.73
CA GLU A 81 18.54 8.08 10.93
C GLU A 81 19.51 7.68 12.05
N SER A 82 19.72 6.37 12.25
CA SER A 82 20.64 5.86 13.27
C SER A 82 22.11 5.88 12.84
N GLY A 83 22.39 5.97 11.53
CA GLY A 83 23.74 5.86 10.97
C GLY A 83 24.33 4.45 11.06
N VAL A 84 23.52 3.44 11.41
CA VAL A 84 23.95 2.05 11.60
C VAL A 84 23.34 1.19 10.50
N TYR A 85 24.20 0.40 9.83
CA TYR A 85 23.75 -0.60 8.87
C TYR A 85 23.14 -1.80 9.60
N ASP A 86 21.94 -2.22 9.18
CA ASP A 86 21.23 -3.39 9.66
C ASP A 86 21.14 -4.45 8.54
N ASP A 87 21.49 -5.70 8.83
CA ASP A 87 21.33 -6.82 7.90
C ASP A 87 19.86 -7.05 7.49
N GLU A 88 18.91 -6.63 8.32
CA GLU A 88 17.48 -6.63 7.97
C GLU A 88 17.17 -5.76 6.75
N LEU A 89 17.96 -4.69 6.49
CA LEU A 89 17.80 -3.88 5.29
C LEU A 89 18.03 -4.70 4.02
N LYS A 90 19.11 -5.49 4.01
CA LYS A 90 19.44 -6.36 2.89
C LYS A 90 18.40 -7.47 2.73
N LYS A 91 17.95 -8.08 3.83
CA LYS A 91 16.87 -9.09 3.79
C LYS A 91 15.57 -8.50 3.24
N ALA A 92 15.17 -7.31 3.68
CA ALA A 92 13.99 -6.62 3.17
C ALA A 92 14.11 -6.35 1.66
N TRP A 93 15.29 -5.94 1.19
CA TRP A 93 15.53 -5.76 -0.23
C TRP A 93 15.46 -7.07 -1.05
N GLU A 94 16.02 -8.17 -0.53
CA GLU A 94 15.87 -9.48 -1.17
C GLU A 94 14.40 -9.91 -1.28
N VAL A 95 13.58 -9.62 -0.27
CA VAL A 95 12.13 -9.88 -0.33
C VAL A 95 11.50 -9.10 -1.48
N VAL A 96 11.74 -7.79 -1.58
CA VAL A 96 11.20 -6.95 -2.69
C VAL A 96 11.56 -7.54 -4.06
N LYS A 97 12.83 -7.89 -4.27
CA LYS A 97 13.28 -8.51 -5.53
C LYS A 97 12.57 -9.82 -5.79
N SER A 98 12.49 -10.71 -4.79
CA SER A 98 11.85 -12.02 -4.94
C SER A 98 10.35 -11.94 -5.23
N THR A 99 9.65 -10.95 -4.64
CA THR A 99 8.24 -10.65 -4.95
C THR A 99 8.11 -10.18 -6.39
N GLY A 100 8.93 -9.22 -6.82
CA GLY A 100 8.93 -8.75 -8.21
C GLY A 100 9.22 -9.85 -9.23
N ASP A 101 10.21 -10.71 -8.96
CA ASP A 101 10.54 -11.86 -9.80
C ASP A 101 9.36 -12.83 -9.92
N SER A 102 8.62 -13.04 -8.82
CA SER A 102 7.44 -13.92 -8.81
C SER A 102 6.31 -13.35 -9.66
N LEU A 103 6.01 -12.05 -9.53
CA LEU A 103 4.99 -11.36 -10.34
C LEU A 103 5.29 -11.46 -11.85
N ILE A 104 6.56 -11.27 -12.24
CA ILE A 104 6.99 -11.41 -13.63
C ILE A 104 6.82 -12.86 -14.13
N LYS A 105 7.20 -13.85 -13.32
CA LYS A 105 7.05 -15.28 -13.65
C LYS A 105 5.59 -15.68 -13.80
N GLU A 106 4.72 -15.21 -12.92
CA GLU A 106 3.27 -15.47 -12.98
C GLU A 106 2.67 -14.95 -14.29
N LEU A 107 3.02 -13.72 -14.68
CA LEU A 107 2.60 -13.16 -15.98
C LEU A 107 3.17 -13.94 -17.17
N ALA A 108 4.43 -14.38 -17.09
CA ALA A 108 5.05 -15.18 -18.15
C ALA A 108 4.40 -16.57 -18.30
N LEU A 109 3.98 -17.19 -17.20
CA LEU A 109 3.28 -18.48 -17.18
C LEU A 109 1.81 -18.36 -17.60
N GLY A 110 1.15 -17.25 -17.22
CA GLY A 110 -0.24 -16.97 -17.56
C GLY A 110 -0.47 -16.68 -19.06
N LYS A 111 0.55 -16.24 -19.79
CA LYS A 111 0.52 -16.06 -21.25
C LYS A 111 0.60 -17.36 -22.06
N ASN A 112 0.82 -18.51 -21.41
CA ASN A 112 0.91 -19.84 -22.04
C ASN A 112 -0.34 -20.71 -21.81
N LYS A 113 -1.46 -20.12 -21.37
CA LYS A 113 -2.80 -20.72 -21.36
C LYS A 113 -3.68 -20.06 -22.42
#